data_AF-A0A397T164-F1
#
_entry.id   AF-A0A397T164-F1
#
_cell.length_a   1.000
_cell.length_b   1.000
_cell.length_c   1.000
_cell.angle_alpha   90.00
_cell.angle_beta   90.00
_cell.angle_gamma   90.00
#
_symmetry.space_group_name_H-M   'P 1'
#
loop_
_entity.id
_entity.type
_entity.pdbx_description
1 polymer ?
#
loop_
_entity_poly.entity_id
_entity_poly.type
_entity_poly.pdbx_seq_one_letter_code
_entity_poly.pdbx_strand_id
1 'polypeptide(L)'
;MCPLQAYYDISTTIIKYQEGFIVNPLNGEIVTKPNYLWSESNKKLLVPTDYVLCANFSLQTCLLFLLQSFWNYLAKNLAKSSFMGSFEFKSYIIYAIFSVFIFPFLQYCFQNNQLYMEIMPQLAYSIFMFLIALFGIRSHKRFTNLLIITRKSSASQLNIILKLEYFRDMNRYLTWSLFIGSISLLILCIDGLTPEKYLNSHKFPADLLMCHVSFSLWLVFVTLMLIFYPSSNT
;
A
#
# COMPACT_ATOMS: atom_id res chain seq x y z
N MET A 1 1.11 9.35 -5.27
CA MET A 1 1.70 8.02 -5.01
C MET A 1 3.18 8.05 -5.35
N CYS A 2 3.61 8.10 -6.61
CA CYS A 2 5.04 8.16 -6.92
C CYS A 2 5.79 9.43 -6.45
N PRO A 3 5.25 10.67 -6.52
CA PRO A 3 6.08 11.85 -6.19
C PRO A 3 6.47 11.95 -4.71
N LEU A 4 5.54 11.69 -3.80
CA LEU A 4 5.80 11.74 -2.36
C LEU A 4 6.66 10.55 -1.91
N GLN A 5 6.41 9.36 -2.45
CA GLN A 5 7.27 8.20 -2.21
C GLN A 5 8.68 8.43 -2.76
N ALA A 6 8.82 8.95 -3.98
CA ALA A 6 10.11 9.27 -4.56
C ALA A 6 10.85 10.34 -3.77
N TYR A 7 10.15 11.37 -3.26
CA TYR A 7 10.75 12.35 -2.36
C TYR A 7 11.32 11.68 -1.11
N TYR A 8 10.56 10.80 -0.46
CA TYR A 8 11.01 10.04 0.69
C TYR A 8 12.22 9.15 0.34
N ASP A 9 12.13 8.37 -0.73
CA ASP A 9 13.19 7.43 -1.14
C ASP A 9 14.48 8.17 -1.51
N ILE A 10 14.40 9.27 -2.28
CA ILE A 10 15.56 10.08 -2.66
C ILE A 10 16.18 10.73 -1.42
N SER A 11 15.37 11.35 -0.55
CA SER A 11 15.86 12.05 0.64
C SER A 11 16.54 11.10 1.61
N THR A 12 15.91 9.96 1.91
CA THR A 12 16.49 8.93 2.79
C THR A 12 17.72 8.29 2.18
N THR A 13 17.77 8.11 0.86
CA THR A 13 18.95 7.60 0.15
C THR A 13 20.12 8.56 0.30
N ILE A 14 19.92 9.87 0.06
CA ILE A 14 20.97 10.89 0.23
C ILE A 14 21.51 10.87 1.66
N ILE A 15 20.62 10.85 2.67
CA ILE A 15 21.02 10.80 4.08
C ILE A 15 21.84 9.54 4.38
N LYS A 16 21.37 8.36 3.95
CA LYS A 16 22.05 7.08 4.17
C LYS A 16 23.44 7.04 3.54
N TYR A 17 23.61 7.58 2.32
CA TYR A 17 24.92 7.64 1.67
C TYR A 17 25.87 8.66 2.30
N GLN A 18 25.36 9.76 2.83
CA GLN A 18 26.18 10.75 3.54
C GLN A 18 26.64 10.25 4.91
N GLU A 19 25.78 9.54 5.64
CA GLU A 19 26.10 8.97 6.97
C GLU A 19 27.02 7.74 6.90
N GLY A 20 26.93 6.97 5.81
CA GLY A 20 27.83 5.86 5.52
C GLY A 20 27.60 4.59 6.35
N PHE A 21 28.64 3.77 6.42
CA PHE A 21 28.63 2.49 7.12
C PHE A 21 29.54 2.54 8.35
N ILE A 22 29.21 1.76 9.37
CA ILE A 22 30.06 1.56 10.54
C ILE A 22 30.44 0.09 10.66
N VAL A 23 31.63 -0.17 11.19
CA VAL A 23 32.04 -1.51 11.58
C VAL A 23 31.51 -1.74 12.98
N ASN A 24 30.66 -2.75 13.15
CA ASN A 24 30.15 -3.10 14.46
C ASN A 24 31.33 -3.64 15.32
N PRO A 25 31.65 -2.99 16.45
CA PRO A 25 32.83 -3.30 17.25
C PRO A 25 32.80 -4.71 17.89
N LEU A 26 31.62 -5.34 17.96
CA LEU A 26 31.46 -6.65 18.62
C LEU A 26 31.69 -7.84 17.69
N ASN A 27 31.35 -7.71 16.40
CA ASN A 27 31.37 -8.82 15.44
C ASN A 27 32.16 -8.53 14.16
N GLY A 28 32.66 -7.29 13.98
CA GLY A 28 33.42 -6.87 12.81
C GLY A 28 32.59 -6.72 11.53
N GLU A 29 31.26 -6.84 11.61
CA GLU A 29 30.38 -6.71 10.46
C GLU A 29 30.20 -5.25 10.05
N ILE A 30 30.19 -5.01 8.73
CA ILE A 30 29.92 -3.68 8.17
C ILE A 30 28.40 -3.50 8.08
N VAL A 31 27.86 -2.64 8.94
CA VAL A 31 26.42 -2.34 9.01
C VAL A 31 26.17 -0.88 8.63
N THR A 32 24.97 -0.58 8.12
CA THR A 32 24.57 0.81 7.89
C THR A 32 24.55 1.55 9.21
N LYS A 33 25.07 2.78 9.22
CA LYS A 33 25.10 3.58 10.43
C LYS A 33 23.68 3.71 11.01
N PRO A 34 23.43 3.28 12.26
CA PRO A 34 22.12 3.36 12.89
C PRO A 34 21.64 4.80 13.06
N ASN A 35 20.33 5.02 13.00
CA ASN A 35 19.70 6.35 13.05
C ASN A 35 20.10 7.16 14.31
N TYR A 36 20.34 6.51 15.44
CA TYR A 36 20.74 7.18 16.69
C TYR A 36 22.15 7.78 16.61
N LEU A 37 23.03 7.26 15.74
CA LEU A 37 24.39 7.76 15.53
C LEU A 37 24.49 8.83 14.43
N TRP A 38 23.40 9.13 13.73
CA TRP A 38 23.41 10.12 12.64
C TRP A 38 23.76 11.53 13.13
N SER A 39 24.28 12.35 12.23
CA SER A 39 24.51 13.78 12.49
C SER A 39 23.19 14.49 12.85
N GLU A 40 23.27 15.48 13.73
CA GLU A 40 22.09 16.23 14.21
C GLU A 40 21.37 16.97 13.07
N SER A 41 22.08 17.38 12.02
CA SER A 41 21.48 17.94 10.81
C SER A 41 20.60 16.93 10.07
N ASN A 42 21.08 15.70 9.91
CA ASN A 42 20.36 14.65 9.19
C ASN A 42 19.19 14.09 10.01
N LYS A 43 19.34 14.02 11.33
CA LYS A 43 18.22 13.67 12.24
C LYS A 43 17.07 14.66 12.14
N LYS A 44 17.34 15.96 12.01
CA LYS A 44 16.30 16.99 11.85
C LYS A 44 15.55 16.86 10.52
N LEU A 45 16.20 16.35 9.48
CA LEU A 45 15.57 16.09 8.17
C LEU A 45 14.74 14.81 8.16
N LEU A 46 14.96 13.88 9.09
CA LEU A 46 14.22 12.62 9.18
C LEU A 46 12.74 12.86 9.52
N VAL A 47 12.46 13.65 10.55
CA VAL A 47 11.09 13.94 11.00
C VAL A 47 10.17 14.46 9.88
N PRO A 48 10.52 15.53 9.12
CA PRO A 48 9.67 15.99 8.03
C PRO A 48 9.56 14.96 6.90
N THR A 49 10.62 14.20 6.64
CA THR A 49 10.62 13.13 5.62
C THR A 49 9.64 12.02 5.98
N ASP A 50 9.58 11.62 7.25
CA ASP A 50 8.64 10.61 7.73
C ASP A 50 7.18 11.09 7.70
N TYR A 51 6.93 12.38 7.95
CA TYR A 51 5.59 12.96 7.76
C TYR A 51 5.17 12.96 6.29
N VAL A 52 6.10 13.19 5.36
CA VAL A 52 5.83 13.05 3.92
C VAL A 52 5.48 11.60 3.56
N LEU A 53 6.16 10.62 4.16
CA LEU A 53 5.81 9.21 4.01
C LEU A 53 4.40 8.91 4.55
N CYS A 54 4.06 9.42 5.73
CA CYS A 54 2.72 9.27 6.31
C CYS A 54 1.63 9.89 5.42
N ALA A 55 1.90 11.04 4.82
CA ALA A 55 1.01 11.66 3.85
C ALA A 55 0.86 10.79 2.59
N ASN A 56 1.95 10.16 2.12
CA ASN A 56 1.87 9.21 1.01
C ASN A 56 1.00 7.99 1.36
N PHE A 57 1.20 7.39 2.54
CA PHE A 57 0.38 6.27 3.02
C PHE A 57 -1.10 6.63 3.08
N SER A 58 -1.43 7.80 3.64
CA SER A 58 -2.80 8.31 3.68
C SER A 58 -3.44 8.44 2.30
N LEU A 59 -2.75 9.11 1.37
CA LEU A 59 -3.28 9.31 0.01
C LEU A 59 -3.45 7.99 -0.73
N GLN A 60 -2.50 7.07 -0.56
CA GLN A 60 -2.53 5.75 -1.15
C GLN A 60 -3.72 4.92 -0.64
N THR A 61 -3.90 4.82 0.68
CA THR A 61 -5.02 4.09 1.26
C THR A 61 -6.35 4.70 0.87
N CYS A 62 -6.44 6.04 0.87
CA CYS A 62 -7.65 6.75 0.43
C CYS A 62 -8.01 6.42 -1.02
N LEU A 63 -7.04 6.45 -1.94
CA LEU A 63 -7.26 6.15 -3.35
C LEU A 63 -7.70 4.69 -3.56
N LEU A 64 -7.11 3.75 -2.83
CA LEU A 64 -7.48 2.34 -2.91
C LEU A 64 -8.87 2.07 -2.31
N PHE A 65 -9.25 2.73 -1.21
CA PHE A 65 -10.62 2.64 -0.67
C PHE A 65 -11.65 3.25 -1.62
N LEU A 66 -11.32 4.38 -2.25
CA LEU A 66 -12.15 4.98 -3.29
C LEU A 66 -12.35 4.01 -4.47
N LEU A 67 -11.29 3.30 -4.86
CA LEU A 67 -11.37 2.30 -5.91
C LEU A 67 -12.25 1.10 -5.50
N GLN A 68 -12.17 0.62 -4.26
CA GLN A 68 -13.10 -0.42 -3.78
C GLN A 68 -14.55 0.05 -3.81
N SER A 69 -14.78 1.33 -3.48
CA SER A 69 -16.09 1.97 -3.58
C SER A 69 -16.57 2.04 -5.03
N PHE A 70 -15.69 2.40 -5.97
CA PHE A 70 -15.96 2.37 -7.42
C PHE A 70 -16.30 0.97 -7.92
N TRP A 71 -15.59 -0.08 -7.47
CA TRP A 71 -15.94 -1.45 -7.83
C TRP A 71 -17.32 -1.85 -7.34
N ASN A 72 -17.65 -1.47 -6.10
CA ASN A 72 -18.97 -1.71 -5.54
C ASN A 72 -20.07 -0.98 -6.33
N TYR A 73 -19.78 0.26 -6.75
CA TYR A 73 -20.65 1.06 -7.61
C TYR A 73 -20.95 0.36 -8.93
N LEU A 74 -19.90 0.02 -9.69
CA LEU A 74 -20.02 -0.63 -10.99
C LEU A 74 -20.87 -1.91 -10.85
N ALA A 75 -20.59 -2.70 -9.82
CA ALA A 75 -21.29 -3.94 -9.55
C ALA A 75 -22.75 -3.76 -9.10
N LYS A 76 -23.14 -2.63 -8.48
CA LYS A 76 -24.54 -2.35 -8.07
C LYS A 76 -25.37 -1.72 -9.17
N ASN A 77 -24.77 -0.81 -9.94
CA ASN A 77 -25.42 -0.18 -11.08
C ASN A 77 -25.76 -1.19 -12.18
N LEU A 78 -24.83 -2.09 -12.49
CA LEU A 78 -25.08 -3.15 -13.46
C LEU A 78 -26.13 -4.15 -12.97
N ALA A 79 -26.26 -4.32 -11.67
CA ALA A 79 -27.31 -5.12 -11.03
C ALA A 79 -28.64 -4.36 -10.83
N LYS A 80 -28.78 -3.11 -11.31
CA LYS A 80 -29.96 -2.24 -11.13
C LYS A 80 -30.40 -2.07 -9.66
N SER A 81 -29.46 -2.07 -8.72
CA SER A 81 -29.73 -1.96 -7.27
C SER A 81 -29.33 -0.58 -6.72
N SER A 82 -29.96 -0.12 -5.62
CA SER A 82 -29.68 1.20 -5.06
C SER A 82 -28.26 1.28 -4.48
N PHE A 83 -27.47 2.21 -5.02
CA PHE A 83 -26.05 2.33 -4.76
C PHE A 83 -25.72 3.14 -3.48
N MET A 84 -26.26 4.36 -3.38
CA MET A 84 -25.87 5.37 -2.38
C MET A 84 -26.28 5.03 -0.94
N GLY A 85 -27.26 4.15 -0.76
CA GLY A 85 -27.79 3.75 0.55
C GLY A 85 -27.04 2.58 1.20
N SER A 86 -26.12 1.93 0.46
CA SER A 86 -25.51 0.71 0.97
C SER A 86 -24.45 0.99 2.04
N PHE A 87 -24.58 0.30 3.18
CA PHE A 87 -23.66 0.40 4.32
C PHE A 87 -22.19 0.25 3.89
N GLU A 88 -21.89 -0.65 2.95
CA GLU A 88 -20.55 -0.85 2.38
C GLU A 88 -19.94 0.43 1.80
N PHE A 89 -20.71 1.25 1.07
CA PHE A 89 -20.23 2.51 0.48
C PHE A 89 -19.87 3.53 1.57
N LYS A 90 -20.74 3.67 2.58
CA LYS A 90 -20.50 4.56 3.73
C LYS A 90 -19.27 4.12 4.53
N SER A 91 -19.09 2.81 4.74
CA SER A 91 -17.93 2.27 5.44
C SER A 91 -16.63 2.60 4.71
N TYR A 92 -16.56 2.50 3.38
CA TYR A 92 -15.33 2.86 2.64
C TYR A 92 -14.96 4.33 2.75
N ILE A 93 -15.95 5.24 2.78
CA ILE A 93 -15.71 6.66 3.01
C ILE A 93 -15.17 6.90 4.43
N ILE A 94 -15.77 6.26 5.44
CA ILE A 94 -15.30 6.35 6.83
C ILE A 94 -13.85 5.84 6.94
N TYR A 95 -13.52 4.70 6.32
CA TYR A 95 -12.16 4.18 6.32
C TYR A 95 -11.17 5.10 5.58
N ALA A 96 -11.58 5.74 4.49
CA ALA A 96 -10.75 6.72 3.78
C ALA A 96 -10.44 7.93 4.67
N ILE A 97 -11.46 8.52 5.31
CA ILE A 97 -11.29 9.65 6.24
C ILE A 97 -10.42 9.24 7.43
N PHE A 98 -10.69 8.07 8.02
CA PHE A 98 -9.90 7.53 9.13
C PHE A 98 -8.42 7.37 8.75
N SER A 99 -8.13 6.92 7.53
CA SER A 99 -6.77 6.76 7.04
C SER A 99 -5.98 8.08 6.93
N VAL A 100 -6.66 9.22 6.77
CA VAL A 100 -6.00 10.54 6.77
C VAL A 100 -5.51 10.93 8.15
N PHE A 101 -6.25 10.56 9.19
CA PHE A 101 -5.90 10.94 10.57
C PHE A 101 -4.97 9.93 11.25
N ILE A 102 -5.08 8.64 10.92
CA ILE A 102 -4.38 7.58 11.64
C ILE A 102 -2.85 7.66 11.49
N PHE A 103 -2.32 7.93 10.30
CA PHE A 103 -0.86 7.95 10.07
C PHE A 103 -0.17 9.14 10.75
N PRO A 104 -0.64 10.39 10.60
CA PRO A 104 -0.07 11.52 11.34
C PRO A 104 -0.21 11.38 12.85
N PHE A 105 -1.34 10.80 13.31
CA PHE A 105 -1.57 10.55 14.73
C PHE A 105 -0.60 9.51 15.31
N LEU A 106 -0.34 8.42 14.59
CA LEU A 106 0.66 7.42 14.98
C LEU A 106 2.06 8.05 15.07
N GLN A 107 2.44 8.86 14.07
CA GLN A 107 3.72 9.57 14.08
C GLN A 107 3.88 10.46 15.33
N TYR A 108 2.82 11.17 15.71
CA TYR A 108 2.80 12.03 16.89
C TYR A 108 2.89 11.23 18.20
N CYS A 109 2.11 10.16 18.34
CA CYS A 109 2.11 9.33 19.55
C CYS A 109 3.46 8.67 19.84
N PHE A 110 4.21 8.29 18.81
CA PHE A 110 5.50 7.60 18.93
C PHE A 110 6.72 8.50 18.76
N GLN A 111 6.56 9.82 18.77
CA GLN A 111 7.64 10.79 18.57
C GLN A 111 8.83 10.60 19.52
N ASN A 112 8.59 10.09 20.73
CA ASN A 112 9.64 9.89 21.74
C ASN A 112 10.57 8.70 21.44
N ASN A 113 10.18 7.78 20.55
CA ASN A 113 10.97 6.59 20.24
C ASN A 113 11.13 6.42 18.72
N GLN A 114 12.34 6.72 18.23
CA GLN A 114 12.67 6.71 16.81
C GLN A 114 12.34 5.38 16.10
N LEU A 115 12.49 4.25 16.79
CA LEU A 115 12.19 2.94 16.20
C LEU A 115 10.68 2.74 15.99
N TYR A 116 9.88 3.07 17.00
CA TYR A 116 8.42 2.92 16.90
C TYR A 116 7.80 3.98 15.99
N MET A 117 8.43 5.16 15.91
CA MET A 117 8.04 6.21 14.98
C MET A 117 8.07 5.73 13.52
N GLU A 118 9.04 4.90 13.14
CA GLU A 118 9.14 4.33 11.79
C GLU A 118 8.24 3.09 11.61
N ILE A 119 8.29 2.15 12.55
CA ILE A 119 7.63 0.83 12.40
C ILE A 119 6.11 0.92 12.54
N MET A 120 5.58 1.76 13.44
CA MET A 120 4.14 1.79 13.74
C MET A 120 3.29 2.28 12.57
N PRO A 121 3.62 3.40 11.89
CA PRO A 121 2.87 3.83 10.70
C PRO A 121 2.96 2.82 9.56
N GLN A 122 4.14 2.23 9.34
CA GLN A 122 4.34 1.21 8.30
C GLN A 122 3.53 -0.07 8.58
N LEU A 123 3.48 -0.51 9.84
CA LEU A 123 2.65 -1.63 10.27
C LEU A 123 1.18 -1.34 10.01
N ALA A 124 0.67 -0.19 10.47
CA ALA A 124 -0.72 0.20 10.24
C ALA A 124 -1.05 0.24 8.74
N TYR A 125 -0.15 0.78 7.93
CA TYR A 125 -0.30 0.84 6.47
C TYR A 125 -0.38 -0.57 5.86
N SER A 126 0.51 -1.47 6.27
CA SER A 126 0.53 -2.86 5.80
C SER A 126 -0.76 -3.62 6.15
N ILE A 127 -1.34 -3.37 7.33
CA ILE A 127 -2.64 -3.92 7.75
C ILE A 127 -3.76 -3.39 6.86
N PHE A 128 -3.81 -2.08 6.60
CA PHE A 128 -4.81 -1.51 5.70
C PHE A 128 -4.70 -2.08 4.29
N MET A 129 -3.49 -2.20 3.75
CA MET A 129 -3.24 -2.78 2.43
C MET A 129 -3.69 -4.24 2.35
N PHE A 130 -3.45 -5.02 3.41
CA PHE A 130 -3.92 -6.40 3.52
C PHE A 130 -5.45 -6.49 3.55
N LEU A 131 -6.12 -5.64 4.34
CA LEU A 131 -7.58 -5.56 4.38
C LEU A 131 -8.18 -5.17 3.02
N ILE A 132 -7.57 -4.21 2.33
CA ILE A 132 -7.98 -3.82 0.98
C ILE A 132 -7.79 -4.99 0.00
N ALA A 133 -6.71 -5.77 0.11
CA ALA A 133 -6.51 -6.96 -0.71
C ALA A 133 -7.60 -8.02 -0.48
N LEU A 134 -8.02 -8.23 0.77
CA LEU A 134 -9.16 -9.10 1.10
C LEU A 134 -10.48 -8.60 0.49
N PHE A 135 -10.73 -7.29 0.53
CA PHE A 135 -11.88 -6.70 -0.17
C PHE A 135 -11.77 -6.86 -1.69
N GLY A 136 -10.57 -6.79 -2.26
CA GLY A 136 -10.28 -7.08 -3.66
C GLY A 136 -10.73 -8.48 -4.11
N ILE A 137 -10.55 -9.50 -3.27
CA ILE A 137 -11.05 -10.87 -3.53
C ILE A 137 -12.58 -10.88 -3.62
N ARG A 138 -13.27 -10.23 -2.67
CA ARG A 138 -14.73 -10.13 -2.67
C ARG A 138 -15.23 -9.41 -3.93
N SER A 139 -14.58 -8.30 -4.30
CA SER A 139 -14.88 -7.55 -5.52
C SER A 139 -14.68 -8.41 -6.77
N HIS A 140 -13.60 -9.20 -6.85
CA HIS A 140 -13.34 -10.10 -7.98
C HIS A 140 -14.44 -11.17 -8.13
N LYS A 141 -14.81 -11.86 -7.04
CA LYS A 141 -15.89 -12.86 -7.06
C LYS A 141 -17.21 -12.26 -7.55
N ARG A 142 -17.50 -11.02 -7.12
CA ARG A 142 -18.70 -10.31 -7.53
C ARG A 142 -18.71 -9.99 -9.03
N PHE A 143 -17.60 -9.49 -9.57
CA PHE A 143 -17.48 -9.25 -11.02
C PHE A 143 -17.64 -10.53 -11.83
N THR A 144 -17.03 -11.64 -11.39
CA THR A 144 -17.18 -12.93 -12.04
C THR A 144 -18.64 -13.40 -12.06
N ASN A 145 -19.35 -13.27 -10.94
CA ASN A 145 -20.78 -13.63 -10.87
C ASN A 145 -21.63 -12.75 -11.81
N LEU A 146 -21.37 -11.44 -11.85
CA LEU A 146 -22.08 -10.52 -12.75
C LEU A 146 -21.83 -10.85 -14.22
N LEU A 147 -20.59 -11.16 -14.60
CA LEU A 147 -20.26 -11.58 -15.97
C LEU A 147 -21.02 -12.85 -16.39
N ILE A 148 -21.14 -13.83 -15.50
CA ILE A 148 -21.90 -15.06 -15.76
C ILE A 148 -23.38 -14.73 -16.02
N ILE A 149 -23.98 -13.85 -15.22
CA ILE A 149 -25.38 -13.44 -15.36
C ILE A 149 -25.60 -12.65 -16.67
N THR A 150 -24.74 -11.65 -16.95
CA THR A 150 -24.84 -10.81 -18.14
C THR A 150 -24.69 -11.62 -19.42
N ARG A 151 -23.72 -12.55 -19.47
CA ARG A 151 -23.54 -13.46 -20.62
C ARG A 151 -24.79 -14.33 -20.87
N LYS A 152 -25.47 -14.78 -19.82
CA LYS A 152 -26.70 -15.57 -19.93
C LYS A 152 -27.91 -14.73 -20.37
N SER A 153 -28.00 -13.48 -19.93
CA SER A 153 -29.18 -12.64 -20.14
C SER A 153 -29.16 -11.82 -21.44
N SER A 154 -27.99 -11.43 -21.96
CA SER A 154 -27.91 -10.49 -23.09
C SER A 154 -26.60 -10.66 -23.87
N ALA A 155 -26.54 -11.68 -24.73
CA ALA A 155 -25.41 -11.90 -25.65
C ALA A 155 -25.19 -10.73 -26.64
N SER A 156 -26.17 -9.83 -26.81
CA SER A 156 -26.11 -8.67 -27.71
C SER A 156 -25.31 -7.48 -27.17
N GLN A 157 -24.90 -7.47 -25.89
CA GLN A 157 -24.15 -6.37 -25.27
C GLN A 157 -22.65 -6.66 -25.14
N LEU A 158 -22.02 -7.05 -26.25
CA LEU A 158 -20.64 -7.52 -26.30
C LEU A 158 -19.63 -6.49 -25.74
N ASN A 159 -19.82 -5.21 -26.02
CA ASN A 159 -18.98 -4.12 -25.50
C ASN A 159 -19.02 -4.00 -23.97
N ILE A 160 -20.16 -4.29 -23.34
CA ILE A 160 -20.27 -4.26 -21.87
C ILE A 160 -19.55 -5.46 -21.25
N ILE A 161 -19.62 -6.62 -21.90
CA ILE A 161 -18.93 -7.84 -21.47
C ILE A 161 -17.41 -7.64 -21.54
N LEU A 162 -16.88 -7.11 -22.64
CA LEU A 162 -15.44 -6.84 -22.80
C LEU A 162 -14.91 -5.88 -21.72
N LYS A 163 -15.63 -4.78 -21.44
CA LYS A 163 -15.24 -3.84 -20.38
C LYS A 163 -15.27 -4.46 -18.99
N LEU A 164 -16.25 -5.31 -18.70
CA LEU A 164 -16.33 -6.01 -17.42
C LEU A 164 -15.21 -7.05 -17.25
N GLU A 165 -14.83 -7.74 -18.31
CA GLU A 165 -13.69 -8.66 -18.30
C GLU A 165 -12.39 -7.92 -18.02
N TYR A 166 -12.18 -6.79 -18.71
CA TYR A 166 -11.04 -5.92 -18.46
C TYR A 166 -10.97 -5.49 -16.99
N PHE A 167 -12.06 -4.96 -16.43
CA PHE A 167 -12.08 -4.53 -15.02
C PHE A 167 -11.89 -5.68 -14.03
N ARG A 168 -12.44 -6.88 -14.32
CA ARG A 168 -12.21 -8.08 -13.51
C ARG A 168 -10.73 -8.44 -13.48
N ASP A 169 -10.07 -8.40 -14.64
CA ASP A 169 -8.68 -8.79 -14.79
C ASP A 169 -7.74 -7.75 -14.16
N MET A 170 -8.02 -6.46 -14.33
CA MET A 170 -7.30 -5.39 -13.62
C MET A 170 -7.45 -5.51 -12.10
N ASN A 171 -8.66 -5.77 -11.58
CA ASN A 171 -8.84 -5.98 -10.14
C ASN A 171 -8.09 -7.23 -9.64
N ARG A 172 -7.94 -8.28 -10.47
CA ARG A 172 -7.12 -9.45 -10.15
C ARG A 172 -5.64 -9.08 -10.00
N TYR A 173 -5.07 -8.36 -10.97
CA TYR A 173 -3.67 -7.91 -10.90
C TYR A 173 -3.43 -7.00 -9.69
N LEU A 174 -4.34 -6.05 -9.45
CA LEU A 174 -4.28 -5.18 -8.29
C LEU A 174 -4.29 -5.99 -6.99
N THR A 175 -5.24 -6.91 -6.82
CA THR A 175 -5.38 -7.72 -5.61
C THR A 175 -4.11 -8.53 -5.32
N TRP A 176 -3.54 -9.20 -6.32
CA TRP A 176 -2.30 -9.95 -6.16
C TRP A 176 -1.10 -9.07 -5.79
N SER A 177 -0.95 -7.92 -6.46
CA SER A 177 0.11 -6.97 -6.13
C SER A 177 0.00 -6.50 -4.68
N LEU A 178 -1.20 -6.15 -4.22
CA LEU A 178 -1.45 -5.74 -2.83
C LEU A 178 -1.10 -6.85 -1.83
N PHE A 179 -1.42 -8.12 -2.10
CA PHE A 179 -1.05 -9.23 -1.23
C PHE A 179 0.46 -9.38 -1.08
N ILE A 180 1.20 -9.37 -2.21
CA ILE A 180 2.66 -9.52 -2.19
C ILE A 180 3.30 -8.40 -1.35
N GLY A 181 2.93 -7.14 -1.60
CA GLY A 181 3.50 -6.01 -0.87
C GLY A 181 3.08 -5.97 0.61
N SER A 182 1.79 -6.19 0.89
CA SER A 182 1.26 -6.13 2.26
C SER A 182 1.83 -7.23 3.15
N ILE A 183 1.94 -8.47 2.67
CA ILE A 183 2.49 -9.59 3.44
C ILE A 183 3.98 -9.37 3.70
N SER A 184 4.76 -8.98 2.69
CA SER A 184 6.19 -8.70 2.87
C SER A 184 6.44 -7.58 3.87
N LEU A 185 5.66 -6.49 3.81
CA LEU A 185 5.78 -5.38 4.75
C LEU A 185 5.30 -5.75 6.17
N LEU A 186 4.22 -6.54 6.29
CA LEU A 186 3.73 -7.05 7.59
C LEU A 186 4.80 -7.89 8.28
N ILE A 187 5.44 -8.81 7.54
CA ILE A 187 6.49 -9.67 8.08
C ILE A 187 7.66 -8.84 8.61
N LEU A 188 8.12 -7.84 7.85
CA LEU A 188 9.20 -6.95 8.27
C LEU A 188 8.83 -6.14 9.52
N CYS A 189 7.61 -5.59 9.57
CA CYS A 189 7.17 -4.78 10.70
C CYS A 189 6.97 -5.61 11.97
N ILE A 190 6.40 -6.82 11.85
CA ILE A 190 6.22 -7.74 12.98
C ILE A 190 7.57 -8.17 13.53
N ASP A 191 8.51 -8.56 12.66
CA ASP A 191 9.87 -8.91 13.08
C ASP A 191 10.57 -7.72 13.77
N GLY A 192 10.37 -6.50 13.27
CA GLY A 192 10.92 -5.28 13.87
C GLY A 192 10.43 -5.01 15.31
N LEU A 193 9.29 -5.58 15.71
CA LEU A 193 8.74 -5.52 17.07
C LEU A 193 9.16 -6.68 17.96
N THR A 194 9.72 -7.75 17.39
CA THR A 194 10.27 -8.85 18.17
C THR A 194 11.58 -8.43 18.83
N PRO A 195 11.95 -9.00 20.00
CA PRO A 195 13.20 -8.67 20.67
C PRO A 195 14.44 -9.11 19.86
N GLU A 196 14.35 -10.25 19.14
CA GLU A 196 15.47 -10.82 18.40
C GLU A 196 15.67 -10.19 17.02
N LYS A 197 14.61 -9.65 16.40
CA LYS A 197 14.64 -8.98 15.07
C LYS A 197 15.43 -9.79 14.03
N TYR A 198 15.16 -11.09 13.96
CA TYR A 198 15.99 -12.01 13.19
C TYR A 198 16.06 -11.63 11.71
N LEU A 199 14.90 -11.29 11.11
CA LEU A 199 14.85 -10.93 9.70
C LEU A 199 15.51 -9.57 9.44
N ASN A 200 15.26 -8.57 10.30
CA ASN A 200 15.84 -7.23 10.15
C ASN A 200 17.33 -7.18 10.50
N SER A 201 17.85 -8.14 11.26
CA SER A 201 19.28 -8.25 11.56
C SER A 201 20.07 -8.78 10.37
N HIS A 202 19.45 -9.61 9.53
CA HIS A 202 20.07 -10.15 8.34
C HIS A 202 19.75 -9.29 7.11
N LYS A 203 20.80 -8.71 6.51
CA LYS A 203 20.67 -7.79 5.38
C LYS A 203 19.96 -8.39 4.16
N PHE A 204 20.30 -9.63 3.80
CA PHE A 204 19.73 -10.29 2.62
C PHE A 204 18.20 -10.49 2.68
N PRO A 205 17.62 -11.13 3.72
CA PRO A 205 16.17 -11.30 3.79
C PRO A 205 15.42 -9.97 3.95
N ALA A 206 15.99 -9.00 4.69
CA ALA A 206 15.43 -7.67 4.79
C ALA A 206 15.34 -6.97 3.41
N ASP A 207 16.43 -6.98 2.65
CA ASP A 207 16.49 -6.39 1.31
C ASP A 207 15.57 -7.11 0.31
N LEU A 208 15.47 -8.44 0.39
CA LEU A 208 14.57 -9.23 -0.46
C LEU A 208 13.10 -8.88 -0.21
N LEU A 209 12.68 -8.81 1.06
CA LEU A 209 11.31 -8.43 1.41
C LEU A 209 11.01 -6.98 1.04
N MET A 210 11.97 -6.07 1.22
CA MET A 210 11.83 -4.68 0.75
C MET A 210 11.72 -4.59 -0.77
N CYS A 211 12.44 -5.43 -1.52
CA CYS A 211 12.30 -5.51 -2.98
C CYS A 211 10.87 -5.93 -3.39
N HIS A 212 10.28 -6.90 -2.70
CA HIS A 212 8.88 -7.29 -2.94
C HIS A 212 7.91 -6.13 -2.69
N VAL A 213 8.11 -5.35 -1.62
CA VAL A 213 7.29 -4.16 -1.31
C VAL A 213 7.40 -3.12 -2.42
N SER A 214 8.62 -2.78 -2.82
CA SER A 214 8.88 -1.78 -3.87
C SER A 214 8.30 -2.21 -5.22
N PHE A 215 8.49 -3.47 -5.61
CA PHE A 215 7.96 -4.01 -6.85
C PHE A 215 6.42 -4.05 -6.84
N SER A 216 5.83 -4.49 -5.73
CA SER A 216 4.37 -4.47 -5.53
C SER A 216 3.80 -3.06 -5.66
N LEU A 217 4.43 -2.07 -5.03
CA LEU A 217 3.97 -0.68 -5.09
C LEU A 217 3.96 -0.14 -6.53
N TRP A 218 4.97 -0.48 -7.32
CA TRP A 218 5.04 -0.12 -8.73
C TRP A 218 3.95 -0.82 -9.55
N LEU A 219 3.71 -2.11 -9.33
CA LEU A 219 2.60 -2.84 -9.98
C LEU A 219 1.23 -2.25 -9.63
N VAL A 220 1.00 -1.86 -8.38
CA VAL A 220 -0.22 -1.17 -7.94
C VAL A 220 -0.38 0.13 -8.73
N PHE A 221 0.67 0.94 -8.82
CA PHE A 221 0.63 2.20 -9.56
C PHE A 221 0.29 2.02 -11.05
N VAL A 222 0.99 1.09 -11.73
CA VAL A 222 0.72 0.79 -13.15
C VAL A 222 -0.71 0.27 -13.35
N THR A 223 -1.16 -0.64 -12.49
CA THR A 223 -2.52 -1.19 -12.58
C THR A 223 -3.58 -0.11 -12.35
N LEU A 224 -3.36 0.81 -11.41
CA LEU A 224 -4.25 1.97 -11.20
C LEU A 224 -4.32 2.86 -12.43
N MET A 225 -3.18 3.16 -13.06
CA MET A 225 -3.15 3.94 -14.30
C MET A 225 -3.95 3.26 -15.42
N LEU A 226 -3.79 1.95 -15.58
CA LEU A 226 -4.55 1.17 -16.57
C LEU A 226 -6.06 1.20 -16.28
N ILE A 227 -6.47 1.09 -15.01
CA ILE A 227 -7.90 1.16 -14.64
C ILE A 227 -8.53 2.51 -15.00
N PHE A 228 -7.83 3.63 -14.74
CA PHE A 228 -8.35 4.98 -15.00
C PHE A 228 -8.22 5.40 -16.47
N TYR A 229 -7.21 4.89 -17.18
CA TYR A 229 -6.96 5.16 -18.60
C TYR A 229 -6.96 3.85 -19.42
N PRO A 230 -8.12 3.21 -19.58
CA PRO A 230 -8.23 2.00 -20.38
C PRO A 230 -7.94 2.32 -21.86
N SER A 231 -7.28 1.38 -22.55
CA SER A 231 -7.00 1.51 -23.98
C SER A 231 -8.30 1.63 -24.79
N SER A 232 -8.31 2.54 -25.77
CA SER A 232 -9.47 2.93 -26.59
C SER A 232 -10.07 1.81 -27.44
N ASN A 233 -9.41 0.66 -27.52
CA ASN A 233 -9.85 -0.49 -28.33
C ASN A 233 -10.69 -1.52 -27.54
N THR A 234 -11.36 -1.11 -26.45
CA THR A 234 -12.25 -1.96 -25.63
C THR A 234 -13.66 -1.43 -25.48
#